data_AF-A0A6A4GCJ5-F1
#
_entry.id   AF-A0A6A4GCJ5-F1
#
_cell.length_a   1.000
_cell.length_b   1.000
_cell.length_c   1.000
_cell.angle_alpha   90.00
_cell.angle_beta   90.00
_cell.angle_gamma   90.00
#
_symmetry.space_group_name_H-M   'P 1'
#
loop_
_entity.id
_entity.type
_entity.pdbx_description
1 polymer ?
#
loop_
_entity_poly.entity_id
_entity_poly.type
_entity_poly.pdbx_seq_one_letter_code
_entity_poly.pdbx_strand_id
1 'polypeptide(L)'
;MSPPATSPRLSLSPPTSSQTPNISRTSSSPNFFGAVTVHGRAIIERCRYQTPDKPNNSIFLDANLYLHSSDKSTCDPIIGIITYFMHKDEFSEGNDPEVFDVSANIMIIPKNIPDSIKAEVLPSSFDVEDYTFLGDAIRLNYVGLASEGFEVACRPIFSIAGTVTSVNENERIFEINPSPYTSFGKRGLPSSCPFKILVPESKRWEKFPRLTNGGYVSVDGFGLSVSRSEDGSINYIAVELEKVTLLGKPAMPPIRTPTGM
;
A
#
# COMPACT_ATOMS: atom_id res chain seq x y z
N MET A 1 19.58 -58.81 -66.14
CA MET A 1 20.16 -57.45 -66.06
C MET A 1 19.61 -56.77 -64.83
N SER A 2 20.48 -56.09 -64.10
CA SER A 2 20.49 -55.96 -62.65
C SER A 2 19.53 -54.91 -62.08
N PRO A 3 19.11 -55.05 -60.80
CA PRO A 3 18.26 -54.11 -60.08
C PRO A 3 19.03 -52.84 -59.62
N PRO A 4 18.31 -51.77 -59.25
CA PRO A 4 18.91 -50.48 -58.89
C PRO A 4 19.55 -50.50 -57.49
N ALA A 5 20.66 -49.77 -57.38
CA ALA A 5 21.48 -49.65 -56.20
C ALA A 5 20.78 -48.91 -55.05
N THR A 6 20.77 -49.55 -53.88
CA THR A 6 20.43 -49.00 -52.56
C THR A 6 21.58 -48.14 -52.04
N SER A 7 21.30 -46.89 -51.66
CA SER A 7 22.23 -46.04 -50.92
C SER A 7 22.29 -46.45 -49.44
N PRO A 8 23.48 -46.44 -48.79
CA PRO A 8 23.62 -46.85 -47.41
C PRO A 8 23.16 -45.76 -46.44
N ARG A 9 22.38 -46.20 -45.45
CA ARG A 9 21.86 -45.41 -44.32
C ARG A 9 23.01 -45.18 -43.33
N LEU A 10 23.52 -43.96 -43.24
CA LEU A 10 24.49 -43.57 -42.21
C LEU A 10 23.78 -43.48 -40.85
N SER A 11 24.25 -44.29 -39.90
CA SER A 11 23.83 -44.31 -38.50
C SER A 11 24.42 -43.10 -37.76
N LEU A 12 23.56 -42.28 -37.16
CA LEU A 12 23.97 -41.30 -36.15
C LEU A 12 23.58 -41.84 -34.77
N SER A 13 24.59 -42.18 -33.97
CA SER A 13 24.47 -42.53 -32.57
C SER A 13 23.94 -41.35 -31.75
N PRO A 14 23.15 -41.57 -30.68
CA PRO A 14 22.69 -40.48 -29.83
C PRO A 14 23.85 -39.95 -28.96
N PRO A 15 23.99 -38.63 -28.77
CA PRO A 15 24.92 -38.12 -27.79
C PRO A 15 24.37 -38.35 -26.38
N THR A 16 25.20 -38.99 -25.57
CA THR A 16 25.07 -39.21 -24.13
C THR A 16 24.97 -37.89 -23.36
N SER A 17 24.21 -37.93 -22.27
CA SER A 17 23.95 -36.86 -21.30
C SER A 17 25.20 -36.13 -20.80
N SER A 18 25.11 -34.82 -20.62
CA SER A 18 25.24 -34.13 -19.32
C SER A 18 25.70 -32.69 -19.53
N GLN A 19 24.80 -31.76 -19.21
CA GLN A 19 25.03 -30.37 -18.76
C GLN A 19 23.76 -29.59 -19.08
N THR A 20 22.74 -29.78 -18.26
CA THR A 20 21.69 -28.77 -18.11
C THR A 20 22.39 -27.54 -17.53
N PRO A 21 22.43 -26.39 -18.22
CA PRO A 21 22.82 -25.17 -17.55
C PRO A 21 21.77 -24.94 -16.46
N ASN A 22 22.22 -24.93 -15.20
CA ASN A 22 21.44 -24.35 -14.11
C ASN A 22 21.26 -22.87 -14.43
N ILE A 23 20.27 -22.58 -15.25
CA ILE A 23 19.69 -21.25 -15.32
C ILE A 23 18.93 -21.13 -14.02
N SER A 24 19.59 -20.52 -13.04
CA SER A 24 18.96 -19.89 -11.89
C SER A 24 17.88 -18.96 -12.44
N ARG A 25 16.68 -19.49 -12.63
CA ARG A 25 15.47 -18.69 -12.77
C ARG A 25 15.34 -17.97 -11.45
N THR A 26 15.92 -16.77 -11.38
CA THR A 26 15.37 -15.73 -10.53
C THR A 26 13.92 -15.63 -10.98
N SER A 27 13.02 -16.24 -10.21
CA SER A 27 11.60 -16.00 -10.36
C SER A 27 11.42 -14.53 -10.05
N SER A 28 11.49 -13.67 -11.07
CA SER A 28 10.85 -12.37 -11.00
C SER A 28 9.38 -12.71 -10.86
N SER A 29 8.93 -12.84 -9.60
CA SER A 29 7.53 -12.87 -9.25
C SER A 29 6.87 -11.76 -10.07
N PRO A 30 5.76 -12.05 -10.78
CA PRO A 30 5.08 -11.00 -11.51
C PRO A 30 4.88 -9.81 -10.57
N ASN A 31 5.26 -8.62 -11.00
CA ASN A 31 5.00 -7.40 -10.23
C ASN A 31 3.47 -7.28 -10.13
N PHE A 32 2.90 -7.79 -9.04
CA PHE A 32 1.47 -7.83 -8.87
C PHE A 32 0.99 -6.53 -8.25
N PHE A 33 -0.08 -6.01 -8.84
CA PHE A 33 -0.74 -4.76 -8.49
C PHE A 33 -1.36 -4.88 -7.10
N GLY A 34 -0.87 -4.10 -6.15
CA GLY A 34 -1.57 -3.79 -4.92
C GLY A 34 -1.83 -2.30 -4.83
N ALA A 35 -2.71 -1.90 -3.93
CA ALA A 35 -2.94 -0.50 -3.63
C ALA A 35 -3.49 -0.42 -2.21
N VAL A 36 -3.15 0.67 -1.52
CA VAL A 36 -3.81 1.03 -0.28
C VAL A 36 -4.34 2.43 -0.48
N THR A 37 -5.63 2.59 -0.29
CA THR A 37 -6.28 3.90 -0.25
C THR A 37 -6.88 4.08 1.12
N VAL A 38 -6.65 5.23 1.74
CA VAL A 38 -7.33 5.65 2.97
C VAL A 38 -8.37 6.70 2.63
N HIS A 39 -9.56 6.55 3.21
CA HIS A 39 -10.66 7.49 3.12
C HIS A 39 -11.06 7.89 4.53
N GLY A 40 -11.15 9.18 4.82
CA GLY A 40 -11.55 9.62 6.14
C GLY A 40 -11.58 11.12 6.28
N ARG A 41 -12.20 11.58 7.35
CA ARG A 41 -12.14 12.98 7.73
C ARG A 41 -10.83 13.24 8.45
N ALA A 42 -10.03 14.15 7.93
CA ALA A 42 -8.74 14.50 8.48
C ALA A 42 -8.71 15.97 8.92
N ILE A 43 -7.97 16.24 10.00
CA ILE A 43 -7.48 17.59 10.25
C ILE A 43 -6.21 17.75 9.42
N ILE A 44 -6.22 18.72 8.51
CA ILE A 44 -5.06 19.09 7.72
C ILE A 44 -4.33 20.20 8.45
N GLU A 45 -3.08 19.90 8.78
CA GLU A 45 -2.15 20.84 9.39
C GLU A 45 -0.97 21.06 8.44
N ARG A 46 -0.35 22.25 8.54
CA ARG A 46 0.93 22.59 7.92
C ARG A 46 1.04 22.28 6.42
N CYS A 47 0.58 23.23 5.62
CA CYS A 47 0.88 23.26 4.20
C CYS A 47 2.34 23.65 3.96
N ARG A 48 3.10 22.80 3.25
CA ARG A 48 4.50 23.05 2.91
C ARG A 48 4.73 22.82 1.43
N TYR A 49 5.31 23.78 0.73
CA TYR A 49 5.73 23.59 -0.66
C TYR A 49 6.82 22.53 -0.75
N GLN A 50 6.69 21.62 -1.72
CA GLN A 50 7.70 20.58 -1.95
C GLN A 50 9.02 21.19 -2.46
N THR A 51 8.97 22.33 -3.15
CA THR A 51 10.16 23.12 -3.48
C THR A 51 9.99 24.54 -2.96
N PRO A 52 10.55 24.88 -1.79
CA PRO A 52 10.40 26.21 -1.19
C PRO A 52 10.86 27.36 -2.11
N ASP A 53 11.89 27.09 -2.91
CA ASP A 53 12.56 28.11 -3.73
C ASP A 53 11.97 28.29 -5.14
N LYS A 54 10.91 27.55 -5.49
CA LYS A 54 10.25 27.63 -6.79
C LYS A 54 8.73 27.50 -6.62
N PRO A 55 7.92 28.34 -7.27
CA PRO A 55 6.48 28.15 -7.29
C PRO A 55 6.19 26.79 -7.96
N ASN A 56 5.87 25.80 -7.13
CA ASN A 56 5.28 24.55 -7.59
C ASN A 56 3.92 24.42 -6.93
N ASN A 57 2.96 23.91 -7.68
CA ASN A 57 1.63 23.61 -7.14
C ASN A 57 1.66 22.32 -6.30
N SER A 58 2.83 21.80 -5.93
CA SER A 58 2.96 20.53 -5.21
C SER A 58 3.28 20.81 -3.76
N ILE A 59 2.38 20.42 -2.88
CA ILE A 59 2.50 20.66 -1.45
C ILE A 59 2.48 19.34 -0.69
N PHE A 60 3.13 19.34 0.47
CA PHE A 60 2.95 18.35 1.52
C PHE A 60 1.94 18.88 2.53
N LEU A 61 1.03 18.01 2.93
CA LEU A 61 0.03 18.25 3.95
C LEU A 61 0.19 17.19 5.04
N ASP A 62 0.19 17.62 6.30
CA ASP A 62 0.14 16.71 7.43
C ASP A 62 -1.33 16.39 7.71
N ALA A 63 -1.76 15.16 7.41
CA ALA A 63 -3.13 14.70 7.55
C ALA A 63 -3.29 13.86 8.82
N ASN A 64 -4.04 14.39 9.79
CA ASN A 64 -4.36 13.73 11.03
C ASN A 64 -5.69 12.98 10.90
N LEU A 65 -5.65 11.65 10.99
CA LEU A 65 -6.82 10.77 11.03
C LEU A 65 -6.93 10.09 12.40
N TYR A 66 -8.12 9.66 12.79
CA TYR A 66 -8.36 9.04 14.09
C TYR A 66 -8.81 7.60 13.95
N LEU A 67 -8.07 6.69 14.58
CA LEU A 67 -8.44 5.30 14.71
C LEU A 67 -9.26 5.09 15.97
N HIS A 68 -10.23 4.19 15.93
CA HIS A 68 -11.00 3.82 17.11
C HIS A 68 -11.08 2.32 17.27
N SER A 69 -10.92 1.85 18.50
CA SER A 69 -11.34 0.51 18.86
C SER A 69 -12.83 0.31 18.57
N SER A 70 -13.24 -0.94 18.32
CA SER A 70 -14.64 -1.26 17.99
C SER A 70 -15.63 -0.85 19.10
N ASP A 71 -15.17 -0.79 20.35
CA ASP A 71 -15.94 -0.32 21.52
C ASP A 71 -15.79 1.19 21.80
N LYS A 72 -15.03 1.91 20.97
CA LYS A 72 -14.70 3.34 21.11
C LYS A 72 -14.00 3.71 22.42
N SER A 73 -13.41 2.74 23.13
CA SER A 73 -12.65 2.98 24.35
C SER A 73 -11.32 3.69 24.08
N THR A 74 -10.78 3.59 22.87
CA THR A 74 -9.55 4.29 22.46
C THR A 74 -9.78 5.16 21.21
N CYS A 75 -8.97 6.21 21.12
CA CYS A 75 -8.90 7.12 19.97
C CYS A 75 -7.41 7.40 19.70
N ASP A 76 -6.83 6.66 18.76
CA ASP A 76 -5.41 6.77 18.43
C ASP A 76 -5.24 7.64 17.18
N PRO A 77 -4.58 8.80 17.28
CA PRO A 77 -4.28 9.60 16.10
C PRO A 77 -3.23 8.88 15.25
N ILE A 78 -3.41 8.93 13.93
CA ILE A 78 -2.37 8.64 12.96
C ILE A 78 -2.14 9.88 12.12
N ILE A 79 -0.87 10.21 11.92
CA ILE A 79 -0.46 11.32 11.09
C ILE A 79 0.13 10.74 9.82
N GLY A 80 -0.24 11.27 8.66
CA GLY A 80 0.43 10.94 7.41
C GLY A 80 0.77 12.18 6.61
N ILE A 81 1.78 12.06 5.77
CA ILE A 81 2.18 13.15 4.87
C ILE A 81 1.61 12.81 3.50
N ILE A 82 0.69 13.64 3.02
CA ILE A 82 0.11 13.48 1.70
C ILE A 82 0.62 14.57 0.75
N THR A 83 1.05 14.14 -0.42
CA THR A 83 1.37 15.04 -1.54
C THR A 83 0.06 15.44 -2.21
N TYR A 84 -0.15 16.74 -2.41
CA TYR A 84 -1.31 17.27 -3.13
C TYR A 84 -0.87 18.25 -4.20
N PHE A 85 -1.53 18.17 -5.37
CA PHE A 85 -1.33 19.12 -6.44
C PHE A 85 -2.42 20.19 -6.36
N MET A 86 -2.04 21.35 -5.83
CA MET A 86 -2.90 22.48 -5.56
C MET A 86 -3.41 23.13 -6.85
N HIS A 87 -4.72 23.28 -6.96
CA HIS A 87 -5.37 23.98 -8.07
C HIS A 87 -5.87 25.36 -7.61
N LYS A 88 -4.96 26.36 -7.54
CA LYS A 88 -5.15 27.74 -6.99
C LYS A 88 -5.07 27.78 -5.45
N ASP A 89 -5.11 28.99 -4.87
CA ASP A 89 -4.94 29.29 -3.43
C ASP A 89 -6.07 28.65 -2.56
N GLU A 90 -6.07 27.32 -2.47
CA GLU A 90 -7.12 26.51 -1.83
C GLU A 90 -6.98 26.42 -0.31
N PHE A 91 -5.81 26.78 0.23
CA PHE A 91 -5.53 26.75 1.67
C PHE A 91 -5.46 28.18 2.19
N SER A 92 -6.18 28.44 3.29
CA SER A 92 -6.12 29.75 3.93
C SER A 92 -4.80 29.93 4.69
N GLU A 93 -4.22 31.13 4.68
CA GLU A 93 -3.04 31.48 5.50
C GLU A 93 -3.38 31.58 7.01
N GLY A 94 -4.52 31.03 7.42
CA GLY A 94 -4.98 31.04 8.80
C GLY A 94 -4.19 30.07 9.68
N ASN A 95 -4.11 30.39 10.98
CA ASN A 95 -3.51 29.50 11.98
C ASN A 95 -4.47 28.39 12.46
N ASP A 96 -5.74 28.44 12.06
CA ASP A 96 -6.74 27.47 12.47
C ASP A 96 -6.67 26.23 11.56
N PRO A 97 -6.49 25.01 12.10
CA PRO A 97 -6.46 23.81 11.28
C PRO A 97 -7.75 23.64 10.46
N GLU A 98 -7.60 23.14 9.24
CA GLU A 98 -8.71 22.93 8.33
C GLU A 98 -9.14 21.47 8.34
N VAL A 99 -10.44 21.22 8.23
CA VAL A 99 -11.01 19.87 8.19
C VAL A 99 -11.36 19.51 6.75
N PHE A 100 -10.89 18.34 6.31
CA PHE A 100 -11.16 17.83 4.97
C PHE A 100 -11.66 16.39 5.01
N ASP A 101 -12.56 16.04 4.09
CA ASP A 101 -12.78 14.64 3.73
C ASP A 101 -11.71 14.24 2.70
N VAL A 102 -10.78 13.39 3.14
CA VAL A 102 -9.57 12.99 2.41
C VAL A 102 -9.76 11.62 1.76
N SER A 103 -9.25 11.48 0.54
CA SER A 103 -8.99 10.19 -0.10
C SER A 103 -7.57 10.19 -0.64
N ALA A 104 -6.71 9.28 -0.17
CA ALA A 104 -5.31 9.25 -0.55
C ALA A 104 -4.81 7.83 -0.80
N ASN A 105 -4.00 7.64 -1.85
CA ASN A 105 -3.21 6.43 -2.00
C ASN A 105 -2.03 6.52 -1.04
N ILE A 106 -1.83 5.50 -0.21
CA ILE A 106 -0.83 5.55 0.85
C ILE A 106 0.14 4.38 0.77
N MET A 107 1.29 4.61 1.38
CA MET A 107 2.24 3.59 1.78
C MET A 107 2.63 3.87 3.22
N ILE A 108 2.79 2.81 4.02
CA ILE A 108 3.34 2.98 5.37
C ILE A 108 4.79 3.41 5.26
N ILE A 109 5.19 4.33 6.14
CA ILE A 109 6.56 4.82 6.17
C ILE A 109 7.50 3.66 6.54
N PRO A 110 8.47 3.31 5.68
CA PRO A 110 9.45 2.30 6.02
C PRO A 110 10.44 2.88 7.03
N LYS A 111 10.89 2.03 7.96
CA LYS A 111 11.90 2.40 8.96
C LYS A 111 13.15 3.02 8.33
N ASN A 112 13.65 2.41 7.25
CA ASN A 112 14.88 2.82 6.58
C ASN A 112 14.57 3.67 5.34
N ILE A 113 13.94 4.82 5.54
CA ILE A 113 13.79 5.86 4.52
C ILE A 113 15.17 6.50 4.26
N PRO A 114 15.61 6.65 2.98
CA PRO A 114 16.85 7.36 2.66
C PRO A 114 16.84 8.80 3.19
N ASP A 115 17.96 9.27 3.73
CA ASP A 115 18.11 10.63 4.30
C ASP A 115 17.69 11.73 3.32
N SER A 116 17.94 11.53 2.02
CA SER A 116 17.51 12.45 0.97
C SER A 116 15.99 12.62 0.90
N ILE A 117 15.23 11.54 1.08
CA ILE A 117 13.76 11.58 1.11
C ILE A 117 13.30 12.10 2.48
N LYS A 118 13.97 11.71 3.57
CA LYS A 118 13.69 12.23 4.92
C LYS A 118 13.75 13.76 4.94
N ALA A 119 14.84 14.33 4.41
CA ALA A 119 15.06 15.79 4.38
C ALA A 119 14.10 16.55 3.44
N GLU A 120 13.58 15.89 2.39
CA GLU A 120 12.58 16.49 1.49
C GLU A 120 11.19 16.53 2.14
N VAL A 121 10.78 15.45 2.81
CA VAL A 121 9.38 15.21 3.17
C VAL A 121 9.10 15.59 4.63
N LEU A 122 10.02 15.25 5.54
CA LEU A 122 9.80 15.49 6.97
C LEU A 122 10.18 16.93 7.36
N PRO A 123 9.40 17.59 8.22
CA PRO A 123 9.85 18.82 8.85
C PRO A 123 11.09 18.54 9.72
N SER A 124 11.98 19.52 9.85
CA SER A 124 13.25 19.37 10.57
C SER A 124 13.11 19.03 12.07
N SER A 125 11.93 19.26 12.65
CA SER A 125 11.64 18.98 14.07
C SER A 125 10.90 17.66 14.29
N PHE A 126 10.72 16.84 13.24
CA PHE A 126 9.97 15.59 13.31
C PHE A 126 10.82 14.43 12.80
N ASP A 127 10.55 13.27 13.39
CA ASP A 127 11.16 12.02 13.03
C ASP A 127 10.19 11.09 12.29
N VAL A 128 10.75 10.02 11.73
CA VAL A 128 10.04 9.00 10.96
C VAL A 128 8.91 8.37 11.79
N GLU A 129 9.15 8.22 13.10
CA GLU A 129 8.25 7.55 14.05
C GLU A 129 6.98 8.38 14.36
N ASP A 130 7.03 9.70 14.15
CA ASP A 130 5.89 10.60 14.33
C ASP A 130 4.81 10.40 13.26
N TYR A 131 5.18 9.81 12.13
CA TYR A 131 4.30 9.64 10.98
C TYR A 131 4.04 8.16 10.69
N THR A 132 2.80 7.88 10.28
CA THR A 132 2.33 6.53 9.97
C THR A 132 2.48 6.20 8.49
N PHE A 133 2.18 7.14 7.60
CA PHE A 133 2.15 6.88 6.17
C PHE A 133 2.58 8.09 5.33
N LEU A 134 3.06 7.79 4.12
CA LEU A 134 3.19 8.76 3.03
C LEU A 134 2.12 8.47 2.00
N GLY A 135 1.63 9.49 1.31
CA GLY A 135 0.63 9.28 0.27
C GLY A 135 0.58 10.34 -0.79
N ASP A 136 -0.29 10.07 -1.76
CA ASP A 136 -0.71 11.02 -2.79
C ASP A 136 -2.21 11.22 -2.64
N ALA A 137 -2.63 12.46 -2.41
CA ALA A 137 -4.04 12.82 -2.33
C ALA A 137 -4.71 12.62 -3.69
N ILE A 138 -5.78 11.82 -3.71
CA ILE A 138 -6.66 11.64 -4.86
C ILE A 138 -7.73 12.73 -4.86
N ARG A 139 -8.27 13.02 -3.66
CA ARG A 139 -9.34 13.99 -3.46
C ARG A 139 -9.26 14.58 -2.06
N LEU A 140 -9.41 15.90 -1.99
CA LEU A 140 -9.62 16.66 -0.77
C LEU A 140 -10.93 17.42 -0.94
N ASN A 141 -11.87 17.27 -0.01
CA ASN A 141 -13.08 18.10 0.03
C ASN A 141 -13.08 18.91 1.31
N TYR A 142 -13.04 20.23 1.19
CA TYR A 142 -13.10 21.13 2.33
C TYR A 142 -14.43 20.95 3.07
N VAL A 143 -14.35 20.82 4.39
CA VAL A 143 -15.51 20.71 5.28
C VAL A 143 -15.72 22.03 6.02
N GLY A 144 -14.65 22.57 6.61
CA GLY A 144 -14.68 23.79 7.41
C GLY A 144 -13.45 23.92 8.29
N LEU A 145 -13.48 24.86 9.23
CA LEU A 145 -12.41 25.06 10.21
C LEU A 145 -12.57 24.13 11.41
N ALA A 146 -11.47 23.65 11.99
CA ALA A 146 -11.51 22.79 13.17
C ALA A 146 -12.20 23.46 14.37
N SER A 147 -12.05 24.79 14.51
CA SER A 147 -12.72 25.58 15.57
C SER A 147 -14.25 25.58 15.49
N GLU A 148 -14.84 25.22 14.35
CA GLU A 148 -16.29 25.13 14.18
C GLU A 148 -16.89 23.84 14.79
N GLY A 149 -16.04 22.96 15.34
CA GLY A 149 -16.47 21.81 16.14
C GLY A 149 -16.95 20.61 15.33
N PHE A 150 -16.45 20.43 14.10
CA PHE A 150 -16.76 19.24 13.30
C PHE A 150 -16.28 17.96 13.98
N GLU A 151 -17.11 16.91 13.92
CA GLU A 151 -16.71 15.57 14.35
C GLU A 151 -15.64 15.04 13.39
N VAL A 152 -14.39 15.02 13.86
CA VAL A 152 -13.21 14.50 13.14
C VAL A 152 -12.83 13.08 13.56
N ALA A 153 -13.37 12.62 14.69
CA ALA A 153 -13.17 11.30 15.27
C ALA A 153 -14.00 10.21 14.55
N CYS A 154 -13.93 10.19 13.22
CA CYS A 154 -14.54 9.16 12.40
C CYS A 154 -13.49 8.15 11.96
N ARG A 155 -13.74 6.85 12.18
CA ARG A 155 -12.81 5.79 11.77
C ARG A 155 -12.55 5.89 10.26
N PRO A 156 -11.29 6.03 9.81
CA PRO A 156 -11.00 5.99 8.39
C PRO A 156 -11.31 4.60 7.83
N ILE A 157 -11.71 4.58 6.57
CA ILE A 157 -11.90 3.37 5.78
C ILE A 157 -10.60 3.12 5.00
N PHE A 158 -10.05 1.93 5.13
CA PHE A 158 -8.94 1.44 4.33
C PHE A 158 -9.46 0.52 3.23
N SER A 159 -9.12 0.84 1.99
CA SER A 159 -9.30 -0.02 0.82
C SER A 159 -7.95 -0.60 0.42
N ILE A 160 -7.78 -1.90 0.62
CA ILE A 160 -6.51 -2.61 0.55
C ILE A 160 -6.62 -3.72 -0.49
N ALA A 161 -5.78 -3.68 -1.52
CA ALA A 161 -5.61 -4.75 -2.47
C ALA A 161 -4.20 -5.34 -2.34
N GLY A 162 -4.10 -6.65 -2.17
CA GLY A 162 -2.82 -7.32 -1.96
C GLY A 162 -2.90 -8.83 -1.87
N THR A 163 -1.79 -9.43 -1.48
CA THR A 163 -1.65 -10.88 -1.30
C THR A 163 -1.87 -11.24 0.16
N VAL A 164 -2.67 -12.27 0.42
CA VAL A 164 -2.83 -12.85 1.76
C VAL A 164 -1.55 -13.57 2.16
N THR A 165 -0.94 -13.16 3.26
CA THR A 165 0.33 -13.71 3.76
C THR A 165 0.13 -14.73 4.88
N SER A 166 -0.92 -14.56 5.68
CA SER A 166 -1.24 -15.43 6.81
C SER A 166 -2.76 -15.44 7.05
N VAL A 167 -3.29 -16.56 7.55
CA VAL A 167 -4.70 -16.74 7.94
C VAL A 167 -4.75 -17.49 9.26
N ASN A 168 -5.45 -16.95 10.24
CA ASN A 168 -5.75 -17.62 11.51
C ASN A 168 -7.26 -17.54 11.77
N GLU A 169 -7.98 -18.62 11.43
CA GLU A 169 -9.44 -18.69 11.58
C GLU A 169 -9.88 -18.70 13.05
N ASN A 170 -9.05 -19.25 13.95
CA ASN A 170 -9.37 -19.33 15.38
C ASN A 170 -9.40 -17.94 16.02
N GLU A 171 -8.43 -17.09 15.67
CA GLU A 171 -8.40 -15.69 16.11
C GLU A 171 -9.23 -14.77 15.20
N ARG A 172 -9.83 -15.33 14.13
CA ARG A 172 -10.59 -14.59 13.12
C ARG A 172 -9.80 -13.45 12.49
N ILE A 173 -8.52 -13.67 12.21
CA ILE A 173 -7.63 -12.69 11.59
C ILE A 173 -6.97 -13.23 10.31
N PHE A 174 -6.57 -12.32 9.44
CA PHE A 174 -5.67 -12.62 8.33
C PHE A 174 -4.81 -11.39 8.00
N GLU A 175 -3.67 -11.62 7.35
CA GLU A 175 -2.74 -10.57 6.99
C GLU A 175 -2.68 -10.38 5.48
N ILE A 176 -2.61 -9.13 5.04
CA ILE A 176 -2.48 -8.75 3.63
C ILE A 176 -1.21 -7.93 3.48
N ASN A 177 -0.40 -8.27 2.49
CA ASN A 177 0.70 -7.41 2.05
C ASN A 177 0.34 -6.75 0.71
N PRO A 178 0.05 -5.44 0.71
CA PRO A 178 -0.16 -4.69 -0.51
C PRO A 178 1.17 -4.32 -1.17
N SER A 179 1.17 -4.16 -2.49
CA SER A 179 2.27 -3.51 -3.22
C SER A 179 1.85 -2.08 -3.54
N PRO A 180 2.07 -1.08 -2.66
CA PRO A 180 1.54 0.27 -2.82
C PRO A 180 1.99 0.93 -4.12
N TYR A 181 1.05 1.66 -4.71
CA TYR A 181 1.29 2.52 -5.85
C TYR A 181 1.24 3.98 -5.39
N THR A 182 2.40 4.51 -4.99
CA THR A 182 2.57 5.92 -4.65
C THR A 182 3.76 6.50 -5.40
N SER A 183 3.81 7.83 -5.53
CA SER A 183 4.96 8.57 -6.06
C SER A 183 6.24 8.22 -5.30
N PHE A 184 6.13 7.98 -3.99
CA PHE A 184 7.21 7.52 -3.12
C PHE A 184 7.63 6.07 -3.36
N GLY A 185 6.69 5.16 -3.64
CA GLY A 185 7.00 3.77 -4.00
C GLY A 185 7.81 3.69 -5.30
N LYS A 186 7.55 4.57 -6.27
CA LYS A 186 8.35 4.67 -7.52
C LYS A 186 9.81 5.08 -7.29
N ARG A 187 10.11 5.70 -6.14
CA ARG A 187 11.48 6.09 -5.76
C ARG A 187 12.27 4.94 -5.12
N GLY A 188 11.72 3.72 -5.14
CA GLY A 188 12.41 2.51 -4.67
C GLY A 188 12.32 2.29 -3.17
N LEU A 189 11.42 2.98 -2.46
CA LEU A 189 11.17 2.71 -1.05
C LEU A 189 10.59 1.29 -0.89
N PRO A 190 11.09 0.50 0.08
CA PRO A 190 10.55 -0.82 0.34
C PRO A 190 9.07 -0.69 0.75
N SER A 191 8.23 -1.49 0.11
CA SER A 191 6.78 -1.35 0.13
C SER A 191 6.09 -2.27 1.15
N SER A 192 6.86 -2.89 2.04
CA SER A 192 6.33 -3.91 2.94
C SER A 192 5.81 -3.26 4.21
N CYS A 193 4.49 -3.16 4.31
CA CYS A 193 3.84 -3.10 5.61
C CYS A 193 2.54 -3.89 5.56
N PRO A 194 2.44 -4.98 6.34
CA PRO A 194 1.25 -5.79 6.33
C PRO A 194 0.10 -5.06 7.02
N PHE A 195 -1.11 -5.28 6.50
CA PHE A 195 -2.35 -4.94 7.17
C PHE A 195 -2.85 -6.19 7.87
N LYS A 196 -3.23 -6.05 9.14
CA LYS A 196 -3.89 -7.11 9.89
C LYS A 196 -5.39 -6.89 9.83
N ILE A 197 -6.10 -7.80 9.19
CA ILE A 197 -7.54 -7.72 9.01
C ILE A 197 -8.23 -8.58 10.07
N LEU A 198 -9.09 -7.95 10.86
CA LEU A 198 -9.90 -8.60 11.89
C LEU A 198 -11.30 -8.84 11.34
N VAL A 199 -11.76 -10.09 11.34
CA VAL A 199 -13.11 -10.45 10.89
C VAL A 199 -14.06 -10.38 12.08
N PRO A 200 -14.94 -9.37 12.16
CA PRO A 200 -15.75 -9.18 13.35
C PRO A 200 -16.72 -10.33 13.56
N GLU A 201 -17.11 -10.55 14.81
CA GLU A 201 -18.17 -11.49 15.16
C GLU A 201 -19.52 -10.81 14.94
N SER A 202 -20.12 -11.07 13.78
CA SER A 202 -21.43 -10.52 13.43
C SER A 202 -22.21 -11.50 12.56
N LYS A 203 -23.53 -11.27 12.42
CA LYS A 203 -24.40 -12.08 11.55
C LYS A 203 -23.88 -12.18 10.11
N ARG A 204 -23.22 -11.12 9.61
CA ARG A 204 -22.64 -11.11 8.26
C ARG A 204 -21.45 -12.08 8.14
N TRP A 205 -20.69 -12.21 9.22
CA TRP A 205 -19.45 -12.97 9.27
C TRP A 205 -19.56 -14.20 10.17
N GLU A 206 -20.73 -14.80 10.31
CA GLU A 206 -20.91 -16.06 11.06
C GLU A 206 -19.90 -17.12 10.63
N LYS A 207 -19.54 -17.11 9.35
CA LYS A 207 -18.44 -17.91 8.79
C LYS A 207 -17.27 -17.02 8.44
N PHE A 208 -16.07 -17.50 8.76
CA PHE A 208 -14.84 -16.87 8.32
C PHE A 208 -14.73 -16.93 6.78
N PRO A 209 -14.23 -15.87 6.10
CA PRO A 209 -14.04 -15.89 4.65
C PRO A 209 -13.07 -17.00 4.23
N ARG A 210 -13.39 -17.70 3.14
CA ARG A 210 -12.51 -18.75 2.59
C ARG A 210 -11.31 -18.11 1.89
N LEU A 211 -10.22 -17.96 2.63
CA LEU A 211 -8.98 -17.36 2.17
C LEU A 211 -7.90 -18.43 1.94
N THR A 212 -6.88 -18.09 1.17
CA THR A 212 -5.75 -18.98 0.91
C THR A 212 -4.48 -18.16 0.93
N ASN A 213 -3.44 -18.64 1.62
CA ASN A 213 -2.12 -18.00 1.61
C ASN A 213 -1.60 -17.89 0.16
N GLY A 214 -1.10 -16.73 -0.22
CA GLY A 214 -0.73 -16.40 -1.60
C GLY A 214 -1.92 -16.03 -2.51
N GLY A 215 -3.15 -16.10 -2.01
CA GLY A 215 -4.35 -15.63 -2.71
C GLY A 215 -4.40 -14.10 -2.77
N TYR A 216 -4.96 -13.57 -3.86
CA TYR A 216 -5.15 -12.13 -4.02
C TYR A 216 -6.54 -11.73 -3.54
N VAL A 217 -6.60 -10.64 -2.78
CA VAL A 217 -7.86 -10.11 -2.26
C VAL A 217 -7.89 -8.60 -2.35
N SER A 218 -9.11 -8.07 -2.39
CA SER A 218 -9.41 -6.67 -2.09
C SER A 218 -10.24 -6.63 -0.81
N VAL A 219 -9.87 -5.78 0.13
CA VAL A 219 -10.55 -5.58 1.41
C VAL A 219 -10.91 -4.12 1.57
N ASP A 220 -12.14 -3.86 2.01
CA ASP A 220 -12.53 -2.57 2.59
C ASP A 220 -12.82 -2.79 4.08
N GLY A 221 -12.37 -1.88 4.93
CA GLY A 221 -12.59 -2.00 6.37
C GLY A 221 -12.27 -0.74 7.16
N PHE A 222 -12.63 -0.73 8.43
CA PHE A 222 -12.45 0.43 9.31
C PHE A 222 -11.14 0.32 10.09
N GLY A 223 -10.35 1.39 10.12
CA GLY A 223 -9.13 1.45 10.90
C GLY A 223 -9.38 1.32 12.41
N LEU A 224 -8.64 0.43 13.06
CA LEU A 224 -8.77 0.14 14.49
C LEU A 224 -7.60 0.66 15.32
N SER A 225 -6.38 0.29 14.93
CA SER A 225 -5.16 0.64 15.68
C SER A 225 -3.91 0.51 14.81
N VAL A 226 -2.79 1.05 15.30
CA VAL A 226 -1.45 0.82 14.72
C VAL A 226 -0.59 0.10 15.74
N SER A 227 0.01 -1.01 15.33
CA SER A 227 1.03 -1.69 16.13
C SER A 227 2.40 -1.16 15.76
N ARG A 228 3.13 -0.66 16.75
CA ARG A 228 4.53 -0.23 16.63
C ARG A 228 5.45 -1.16 17.41
N SER A 229 6.67 -1.31 16.93
CA SER A 229 7.78 -1.91 17.67
C SER A 229 8.36 -0.92 18.69
N GLU A 230 9.25 -1.39 19.57
CA GLU A 230 9.93 -0.56 20.57
C GLU A 230 10.73 0.60 19.95
N ASP A 231 11.16 0.44 18.70
CA ASP A 231 11.89 1.43 17.91
C ASP A 231 10.97 2.34 17.07
N GLY A 232 9.69 2.42 17.40
CA GLY A 232 8.69 3.25 16.73
C GLY A 232 8.28 2.79 15.32
N SER A 233 8.93 1.76 14.76
CA SER A 233 8.59 1.24 13.44
C SER A 233 7.21 0.56 13.43
N ILE A 234 6.47 0.72 12.34
CA ILE A 234 5.13 0.15 12.22
C ILE A 234 5.22 -1.31 11.82
N ASN A 235 4.65 -2.17 12.65
CA ASN A 235 4.51 -3.60 12.37
C ASN A 235 3.31 -3.86 11.46
N TYR A 236 2.15 -3.29 11.80
CA TYR A 236 0.94 -3.39 11.00
C TYR A 236 -0.09 -2.31 11.39
N ILE A 237 -1.02 -2.05 10.48
CA ILE A 237 -2.29 -1.38 10.79
C ILE A 237 -3.38 -2.44 10.92
N ALA A 238 -4.13 -2.38 12.02
CA ALA A 238 -5.28 -3.23 12.26
C ALA A 238 -6.54 -2.63 11.62
N VAL A 239 -7.28 -3.44 10.87
CA VAL A 239 -8.48 -3.03 10.16
C VAL A 239 -9.62 -4.02 10.43
N GLU A 240 -10.76 -3.51 10.87
CA GLU A 240 -12.00 -4.28 11.01
C GLU A 240 -12.62 -4.52 9.63
N LEU A 241 -12.84 -5.78 9.29
CA LEU A 241 -13.34 -6.16 7.98
C LEU A 241 -14.79 -5.72 7.77
N GLU A 242 -15.00 -4.89 6.75
CA GLU A 242 -16.33 -4.56 6.25
C GLU A 242 -16.65 -5.34 4.96
N LYS A 243 -15.68 -5.54 4.07
CA LYS A 243 -15.88 -6.26 2.80
C LYS A 243 -14.58 -6.95 2.38
N VAL A 244 -14.69 -8.18 1.89
CA VAL A 244 -13.58 -8.89 1.22
C VAL A 244 -14.05 -9.42 -0.13
N THR A 245 -13.21 -9.26 -1.14
CA THR A 245 -13.40 -9.77 -2.50
C THR A 245 -12.21 -10.65 -2.85
N LEU A 246 -12.47 -11.91 -3.19
CA LEU A 246 -11.44 -12.82 -3.71
C LEU A 246 -11.13 -12.43 -5.15
N LEU A 247 -9.89 -12.05 -5.42
CA LEU A 247 -9.44 -11.73 -6.76
C LEU A 247 -8.87 -13.00 -7.39
N GLY A 248 -9.37 -13.36 -8.58
CA GLY A 248 -8.72 -14.39 -9.39
C GLY A 248 -7.29 -13.97 -9.75
N LYS A 249 -6.44 -14.91 -10.19
CA LYS A 249 -5.18 -14.52 -10.83
C LYS A 249 -5.52 -13.75 -12.10
N PRO A 250 -5.20 -12.45 -12.22
CA PRO A 250 -5.41 -11.75 -13.48
C PRO A 250 -4.60 -12.47 -14.55
N ALA A 251 -5.21 -12.69 -15.72
CA ALA A 251 -4.48 -13.18 -16.88
C ALA A 251 -3.47 -12.10 -17.28
N MET A 252 -2.23 -12.20 -16.78
CA MET A 252 -1.18 -11.26 -17.11
C MET A 252 -0.82 -11.45 -18.58
N PRO A 253 -0.86 -10.40 -19.43
CA PRO A 253 -0.27 -10.49 -20.74
C PRO A 253 1.23 -10.78 -20.58
N PRO A 254 1.84 -11.57 -21.48
CA PRO A 254 3.26 -11.89 -21.40
C PRO A 254 4.08 -10.60 -21.36
N ILE A 255 4.97 -10.51 -20.36
CA ILE A 255 5.92 -9.40 -20.24
C ILE A 255 6.78 -9.45 -21.51
N ARG A 256 6.64 -8.42 -22.36
CA ARG A 256 7.56 -8.24 -23.50
C ARG A 256 8.92 -7.90 -22.92
N THR A 257 9.83 -8.86 -22.92
CA THR A 257 11.25 -8.58 -22.68
C THR A 257 11.68 -7.60 -23.78
N PRO A 258 12.32 -6.46 -23.46
CA PRO A 258 12.87 -5.60 -24.49
C PRO A 258 13.85 -6.44 -25.31
N THR A 259 13.51 -6.75 -26.56
CA THR A 259 14.50 -7.19 -27.53
C THR A 259 15.46 -6.02 -27.68
N GLY A 260 16.71 -6.25 -27.29
CA GLY A 260 17.74 -5.23 -27.14
C GLY A 260 17.88 -4.31 -28.35
N MET A 261 18.25 -3.07 -28.07
CA MET A 261 19.04 -2.27 -29.00
C MET A 261 20.47 -2.80 -29.03
#